data_AF-G9N3A2-F1
#
_entry.id   AF-G9N3A2-F1
#
_cell.length_a   1.000
_cell.length_b   1.000
_cell.length_c   1.000
_cell.angle_alpha   90.00
_cell.angle_beta   90.00
_cell.angle_gamma   90.00
#
_symmetry.space_group_name_H-M   'P 1'
#
loop_
_entity.id
_entity.type
_entity.pdbx_description
1 polymer ?
#
loop_
_entity_poly.entity_id
_entity_poly.type
_entity_poly.pdbx_seq_one_letter_code
_entity_poly.pdbx_strand_id
1 'polypeptide(L)'
;EQEIFKIGRDPDANTFSIQTDSENLVSRNHCEIYVIVYEPSVNHVYVRDRKSVNGTFVNGQMIGVGPQISSGYLLQDGDSIEIRPHWKFIFRQPRTPPPRPLTAIQKDECQVFKNEYLITPRCLGSGAEGAVYLATESKTKRQLVCKVVNLGRQDGKMPREELYRKLQEIDVLRQLKHPNILPYTDAVISPHSLYIFTALASGGDLVSFINRHESIQEIDCRIILRQVVRGLAYLHRKGIIHRDLKPENILLAYSPKIAYHRIMLSDFGACAVPRRSRMMTDIGTFEYKAPEVFSTGEAQTTAVDMWSLGLVTLRLLTFDVESFGNLTRMDQQSLEPMVKDMIKGSSPKRSSNSQRFALACLQLTPINRITAAEAECHDWFCTPQKHFEFFLQLDRRCLSDLSDDTQLKPMPWDLASLQPP
;
A
#
# COMPACT_ATOMS: atom_id res chain seq x y z
N GLU A 1 -2.75 -8.12 23.32
CA GLU A 1 -4.07 -8.76 23.09
C GLU A 1 -5.19 -7.81 22.66
N GLN A 2 -5.04 -6.47 22.72
CA GLN A 2 -5.94 -5.58 21.98
C GLN A 2 -5.17 -4.82 20.91
N GLU A 3 -5.40 -5.16 19.65
CA GLU A 3 -4.85 -4.43 18.49
C GLU A 3 -5.48 -3.04 18.33
N ILE A 4 -6.59 -2.76 19.04
CA ILE A 4 -7.36 -1.52 18.96
C ILE A 4 -7.79 -1.09 20.38
N PHE A 5 -7.47 0.14 20.74
CA PHE A 5 -7.88 0.83 21.96
C PHE A 5 -8.83 1.97 21.60
N LYS A 6 -10.09 1.88 22.02
CA LYS A 6 -11.14 2.85 21.64
C LYS A 6 -11.43 3.82 22.77
N ILE A 7 -11.65 5.08 22.43
CA ILE A 7 -11.96 6.15 23.38
C ILE A 7 -13.29 6.81 22.99
N GLY A 8 -14.18 6.99 23.95
CA GLY A 8 -15.46 7.68 23.75
C GLY A 8 -16.32 7.70 25.01
N ARG A 9 -17.51 8.31 24.96
CA ARG A 9 -18.42 8.33 26.12
C ARG A 9 -19.24 7.06 26.32
N ASP A 10 -19.29 6.17 25.33
CA ASP A 10 -20.11 4.95 25.37
C ASP A 10 -19.32 3.80 26.03
N PRO A 11 -19.71 3.31 27.22
CA PRO A 11 -18.95 2.27 27.92
C PRO A 11 -19.01 0.90 27.24
N ASP A 12 -20.05 0.63 26.46
CA ASP A 12 -20.23 -0.68 25.81
C ASP A 12 -19.41 -0.78 24.52
N ALA A 13 -19.04 0.37 23.94
CA ALA A 13 -18.38 0.44 22.65
C ALA A 13 -16.88 0.78 22.73
N ASN A 14 -16.36 1.24 23.88
CA ASN A 14 -15.01 1.78 24.01
C ASN A 14 -14.21 1.11 25.13
N THR A 15 -12.92 0.89 24.87
CA THR A 15 -11.97 0.40 25.86
C THR A 15 -11.79 1.39 27.02
N PHE A 16 -11.80 2.69 26.71
CA PHE A 16 -11.75 3.76 27.70
C PHE A 16 -12.98 4.66 27.56
N SER A 17 -13.82 4.63 28.58
CA SER A 17 -15.07 5.39 28.61
C SER A 17 -14.91 6.68 29.42
N ILE A 18 -15.13 7.83 28.78
CA ILE A 18 -15.18 9.13 29.44
C ILE A 18 -16.63 9.43 29.79
N GLN A 19 -17.04 9.06 31.00
CA GLN A 19 -18.43 9.22 31.46
C GLN A 19 -18.70 10.57 32.14
N THR A 20 -17.66 11.26 32.61
CA THR A 20 -17.74 12.49 33.40
C THR A 20 -17.85 13.75 32.55
N ASP A 21 -18.22 13.64 31.27
CA ASP A 21 -18.34 14.75 30.34
C ASP A 21 -19.78 15.30 30.30
N SER A 22 -20.09 16.19 31.25
CA SER A 22 -21.42 16.80 31.38
C SER A 22 -21.85 17.62 30.16
N GLU A 23 -20.89 18.11 29.37
CA GLU A 23 -21.13 18.95 28.20
C GLU A 23 -21.32 18.14 26.90
N ASN A 24 -21.17 16.80 26.95
CA ASN A 24 -21.26 15.90 25.80
C ASN A 24 -20.32 16.26 24.63
N LEU A 25 -19.16 16.86 24.94
CA LEU A 25 -18.12 17.19 23.97
C LEU A 25 -17.36 15.95 23.49
N VAL A 26 -17.26 14.91 24.30
CA VAL A 26 -16.73 13.61 23.92
C VAL A 26 -17.82 12.81 23.19
N SER A 27 -17.61 12.56 21.91
CA SER A 27 -18.50 11.71 21.10
C SER A 27 -18.61 10.27 21.63
N ARG A 28 -19.74 9.59 21.34
CA ARG A 28 -19.97 8.18 21.74
C ARG A 28 -18.81 7.28 21.36
N ASN A 29 -18.31 7.47 20.16
CA ASN A 29 -17.15 6.80 19.59
C ASN A 29 -16.25 7.92 19.08
N HIS A 30 -15.27 8.34 19.87
CA HIS A 30 -14.54 9.57 19.57
C HIS A 30 -13.35 9.32 18.67
N CYS A 31 -12.43 8.47 19.14
CA CYS A 31 -11.26 8.07 18.39
C CYS A 31 -10.89 6.62 18.72
N GLU A 32 -10.00 6.06 17.92
CA GLU A 32 -9.34 4.79 18.26
C GLU A 32 -7.87 4.85 17.95
N ILE A 33 -7.11 4.16 18.78
CA ILE A 33 -5.69 3.92 18.65
C ILE A 33 -5.54 2.47 18.24
N TYR A 34 -4.75 2.19 17.20
CA TYR A 34 -4.57 0.82 16.73
C TYR A 34 -3.11 0.56 16.34
N VAL A 35 -2.72 -0.71 16.40
CA VAL A 35 -1.35 -1.14 16.14
C VAL A 35 -1.28 -1.92 14.82
N ILE A 36 -0.34 -1.54 13.96
CA ILE A 36 0.08 -2.34 12.80
C ILE A 36 1.45 -2.90 13.12
N VAL A 37 1.52 -4.24 13.19
CA VAL A 37 2.77 -4.98 13.42
C VAL A 37 3.29 -5.43 12.05
N TYR A 38 4.50 -4.99 11.70
CA TYR A 38 5.19 -5.40 10.46
C TYR A 38 6.16 -6.53 10.75
N GLU A 39 6.94 -6.39 11.83
CA GLU A 39 7.83 -7.39 12.40
C GLU A 39 7.64 -7.42 13.92
N PRO A 40 8.01 -8.50 14.61
CA PRO A 40 7.87 -8.61 16.08
C PRO A 40 8.52 -7.46 16.88
N SER A 41 9.43 -6.71 16.26
CA SER A 41 10.21 -5.62 16.87
C SER A 41 9.73 -4.20 16.49
N VAL A 42 8.92 -4.04 15.43
CA VAL A 42 8.52 -2.72 14.89
C VAL A 42 6.99 -2.62 14.83
N ASN A 43 6.44 -1.93 15.83
CA ASN A 43 5.02 -1.61 15.92
C ASN A 43 4.78 -0.16 15.50
N HIS A 44 3.90 0.03 14.52
CA HIS A 44 3.37 1.32 14.13
C HIS A 44 2.03 1.54 14.82
N VAL A 45 1.97 2.55 15.70
CA VAL A 45 0.75 2.87 16.44
C VAL A 45 0.11 4.10 15.81
N TYR A 46 -1.14 3.96 15.42
CA TYR A 46 -1.90 5.02 14.78
C TYR A 46 -3.03 5.47 15.69
N VAL A 47 -3.43 6.73 15.58
CA VAL A 47 -4.71 7.23 16.10
C VAL A 47 -5.55 7.76 14.95
N ARG A 48 -6.86 7.58 15.01
CA ARG A 48 -7.79 8.20 14.08
C ARG A 48 -9.08 8.64 14.73
N ASP A 49 -9.68 9.67 14.15
CA ASP A 49 -10.99 10.15 14.52
C ASP A 49 -12.10 9.17 14.04
N ARG A 50 -13.09 8.93 14.89
CA ARG A 50 -14.22 8.02 14.63
C ARG A 50 -15.55 8.75 14.47
N LYS A 51 -15.53 9.82 13.69
CA LYS A 51 -16.69 10.68 13.44
C LYS A 51 -17.05 11.53 14.67
N SER A 52 -16.03 12.12 15.28
CA SER A 52 -16.25 13.00 16.42
C SER A 52 -16.92 14.31 15.99
N VAL A 53 -17.63 14.93 16.93
CA VAL A 53 -18.33 16.21 16.71
C VAL A 53 -17.41 17.43 16.79
N ASN A 54 -16.37 17.37 17.63
CA ASN A 54 -15.46 18.47 17.95
C ASN A 54 -14.00 18.21 17.53
N GLY A 55 -13.72 17.03 16.98
CA GLY A 55 -12.44 16.69 16.39
C GLY A 55 -11.47 16.02 17.36
N THR A 56 -10.67 15.11 16.82
CA THR A 56 -9.49 14.56 17.48
C THR A 56 -8.26 15.36 17.05
N PHE A 57 -7.41 15.74 18.02
CA PHE A 57 -6.19 16.51 17.75
C PHE A 57 -4.95 15.73 18.19
N VAL A 58 -3.84 15.91 17.47
CA VAL A 58 -2.51 15.42 17.87
C VAL A 58 -1.54 16.59 17.81
N ASN A 59 -0.85 16.88 18.93
CA ASN A 59 0.08 18.01 19.06
C ASN A 59 -0.54 19.34 18.62
N GLY A 60 -1.80 19.59 18.99
CA GLY A 60 -2.57 20.77 18.60
C GLY A 60 -3.11 20.79 17.17
N GLN A 61 -2.75 19.82 16.31
CA GLN A 61 -3.28 19.70 14.95
C GLN A 61 -4.53 18.81 14.92
N MET A 62 -5.61 19.28 14.29
CA MET A 62 -6.79 18.45 14.07
C MET A 62 -6.49 17.36 13.03
N ILE A 63 -6.64 16.09 13.40
CA ILE A 63 -6.39 14.95 12.50
C ILE A 63 -7.68 14.41 11.86
N GLY A 64 -8.84 14.77 12.41
CA GLY A 64 -10.14 14.35 11.88
C GLY A 64 -11.29 14.91 12.69
N VAL A 65 -12.42 15.10 12.01
CA VAL A 65 -13.71 15.55 12.57
C VAL A 65 -14.83 15.25 11.57
N GLY A 66 -16.06 15.11 12.04
CA GLY A 66 -17.25 15.13 11.19
C GLY A 66 -17.76 13.75 10.79
N PRO A 67 -18.44 13.58 9.65
CA PRO A 67 -19.19 12.35 9.36
C PRO A 67 -18.33 11.16 8.91
N GLN A 68 -17.05 11.40 8.63
CA GLN A 68 -16.13 10.39 8.11
C GLN A 68 -15.13 9.97 9.18
N ILE A 69 -14.69 8.70 9.10
CA ILE A 69 -13.56 8.22 9.90
C ILE A 69 -12.30 8.76 9.23
N SER A 70 -11.40 9.38 9.99
CA SER A 70 -10.17 9.92 9.42
C SER A 70 -9.19 8.80 9.02
N SER A 71 -8.22 9.15 8.18
CA SER A 71 -7.01 8.32 8.05
C SER A 71 -6.28 8.21 9.38
N GLY A 72 -5.47 7.17 9.54
CA GLY A 72 -4.61 7.01 10.71
C GLY A 72 -3.48 8.02 10.71
N TYR A 73 -3.30 8.70 11.85
CA TYR A 73 -2.12 9.49 12.17
C TYR A 73 -1.12 8.59 12.91
N LEU A 74 0.06 8.39 12.34
CA LEU A 74 1.15 7.62 12.93
C LEU A 74 1.75 8.40 14.11
N LEU A 75 1.58 7.86 15.31
CA LEU A 75 2.06 8.45 16.56
C LEU A 75 3.58 8.26 16.73
N GLN A 76 4.22 9.27 17.31
CA GLN A 76 5.60 9.25 17.79
C GLN A 76 5.65 9.35 19.31
N ASP A 77 6.68 8.79 19.94
CA ASP A 77 6.83 8.88 21.40
C ASP A 77 6.77 10.34 21.86
N GLY A 78 5.93 10.61 22.86
CA GLY A 78 5.69 11.95 23.38
C GLY A 78 4.53 12.70 22.72
N ASP A 79 3.95 12.20 21.62
CA ASP A 79 2.79 12.82 20.98
C ASP A 79 1.63 12.98 21.96
N SER A 80 0.95 14.13 21.87
CA SER A 80 -0.19 14.49 22.70
C SER A 80 -1.49 14.35 21.91
N ILE A 81 -2.33 13.40 22.27
CA ILE A 81 -3.68 13.24 21.73
C ILE A 81 -4.64 14.08 22.59
N GLU A 82 -5.30 15.06 22.00
CA GLU A 82 -6.24 15.95 22.68
C GLU A 82 -7.67 15.70 22.19
N ILE A 83 -8.59 15.59 23.16
CA ILE A 83 -10.03 15.73 22.94
C ILE A 83 -10.45 17.00 23.67
N ARG A 84 -10.64 18.06 22.89
CA ARG A 84 -10.76 19.42 23.45
C ARG A 84 -12.13 19.67 24.07
N PRO A 85 -12.18 20.51 25.12
CA PRO A 85 -11.06 21.22 25.74
C PRO A 85 -10.41 20.46 26.92
N HIS A 86 -10.99 19.37 27.40
CA HIS A 86 -10.67 18.85 28.74
C HIS A 86 -9.69 17.68 28.80
N TRP A 87 -9.51 16.94 27.71
CA TRP A 87 -8.80 15.66 27.76
C TRP A 87 -7.52 15.70 26.94
N LYS A 88 -6.44 15.21 27.55
CA LYS A 88 -5.12 15.09 26.94
C LYS A 88 -4.49 13.77 27.35
N PHE A 89 -4.05 13.00 26.36
CA PHE A 89 -3.35 11.74 26.53
C PHE A 89 -1.95 11.88 25.93
N ILE A 90 -0.93 11.38 26.61
CA ILE A 90 0.44 11.37 26.10
C ILE A 90 0.78 9.95 25.65
N PHE A 91 1.08 9.79 24.36
CA PHE A 91 1.53 8.53 23.82
C PHE A 91 2.98 8.26 24.25
N ARG A 92 3.23 7.06 24.78
CA ARG A 92 4.55 6.61 25.18
C ARG A 92 4.88 5.27 24.54
N GLN A 93 6.02 5.18 23.88
CA GLN A 93 6.54 3.98 23.25
C GLN A 93 7.96 3.72 23.75
N PRO A 94 8.14 2.87 24.79
CA PRO A 94 9.44 2.61 25.40
C PRO A 94 10.50 2.07 24.42
N ARG A 95 10.06 1.33 23.40
CA ARG A 95 10.90 0.82 22.32
C ARG A 95 10.58 1.57 21.05
N THR A 96 11.26 2.69 20.82
CA THR A 96 11.19 3.41 19.56
C THR A 96 12.01 2.68 18.49
N PRO A 97 11.44 2.42 17.31
CA PRO A 97 12.23 1.99 16.16
C PRO A 97 13.45 2.89 15.95
N PRO A 98 14.62 2.31 15.68
CA PRO A 98 15.86 3.06 15.57
C PRO A 98 15.70 4.12 14.48
N PRO A 99 16.08 5.38 14.74
CA PRO A 99 16.04 6.41 13.71
C PRO A 99 17.08 6.05 12.63
N ARG A 100 16.73 6.33 11.38
CA ARG A 100 17.70 6.35 10.29
C ARG A 100 17.89 7.82 9.90
N PRO A 101 18.95 8.49 10.36
CA PRO A 101 19.14 9.87 9.99
C PRO A 101 19.43 9.98 8.50
N LEU A 102 18.89 11.03 7.87
CA LEU A 102 19.31 11.47 6.54
C LEU A 102 20.82 11.78 6.55
N THR A 103 21.48 11.59 5.41
CA THR A 103 22.89 11.99 5.25
C THR A 103 23.04 13.51 5.36
N ALA A 104 24.26 14.02 5.58
CA ALA A 104 24.50 15.47 5.63
C ALA A 104 23.99 16.17 4.36
N ILE A 105 24.30 15.61 3.19
CA ILE A 105 23.84 16.10 1.89
C ILE A 105 22.31 16.11 1.81
N GLN A 106 21.65 15.02 2.21
CA GLN A 106 20.19 14.94 2.18
C GLN A 106 19.54 15.95 3.13
N LYS A 107 20.15 16.23 4.30
CA LYS A 107 19.65 17.26 5.22
C LYS A 107 19.71 18.65 4.59
N ASP A 108 20.79 18.97 3.89
CA ASP A 108 20.96 20.24 3.18
C ASP A 108 19.97 20.37 2.02
N GLU A 109 19.81 19.32 1.21
CA GLU A 109 18.79 19.24 0.15
C GLU A 109 17.37 19.45 0.71
N CYS A 110 17.04 18.82 1.84
CA CYS A 110 15.76 18.99 2.51
C CYS A 110 15.49 20.41 3.01
N GLN A 111 16.53 21.22 3.31
CA GLN A 111 16.31 22.61 3.71
C GLN A 111 15.71 23.45 2.57
N VAL A 112 15.98 23.10 1.31
CA VAL A 112 15.52 23.85 0.15
C VAL A 112 14.00 23.76 -0.02
N PHE A 113 13.40 22.61 0.29
CA PHE A 113 11.96 22.37 0.16
C PHE A 113 11.20 22.24 1.48
N LYS A 114 11.82 22.61 2.62
CA LYS A 114 11.22 22.49 3.97
C LYS A 114 9.87 23.19 4.15
N ASN A 115 9.64 24.26 3.38
CA ASN A 115 8.39 25.02 3.42
C ASN A 115 7.21 24.25 2.81
N GLU A 116 7.49 23.17 2.09
CA GLU A 116 6.50 22.36 1.37
C GLU A 116 6.40 20.97 2.00
N TYR A 117 7.55 20.35 2.30
CA TYR A 117 7.61 19.05 2.95
C TYR A 117 8.69 18.97 4.02
N LEU A 118 8.35 18.35 5.16
CA LEU A 118 9.28 18.01 6.22
C LEU A 118 9.46 16.50 6.28
N ILE A 119 10.69 16.01 6.07
CA ILE A 119 11.04 14.60 6.22
C ILE A 119 11.55 14.37 7.64
N THR A 120 10.96 13.40 8.34
CA THR A 120 11.36 13.05 9.71
C THR A 120 12.44 11.96 9.70
N PRO A 121 13.24 11.81 10.77
CA PRO A 121 14.19 10.69 10.92
C PRO A 121 13.52 9.32 11.07
N ARG A 122 12.18 9.26 11.12
CA ARG A 122 11.43 8.04 11.29
C ARG A 122 11.42 7.25 9.98
N CYS A 123 12.31 6.28 9.90
CA CYS A 123 12.34 5.30 8.82
C CYS A 123 11.18 4.30 8.97
N LEU A 124 10.41 4.13 7.90
CA LEU A 124 9.30 3.19 7.81
C LEU A 124 9.72 1.89 7.09
N GLY A 125 10.76 1.96 6.26
CA GLY A 125 11.31 0.80 5.57
C GLY A 125 12.58 1.16 4.80
N SER A 126 13.33 0.14 4.39
CA SER A 126 14.51 0.33 3.54
C SER A 126 14.78 -0.88 2.67
N GLY A 127 15.25 -0.62 1.45
CA GLY A 127 15.61 -1.67 0.50
C GLY A 127 16.74 -1.23 -0.42
N ALA A 128 16.99 -2.04 -1.45
CA ALA A 128 18.03 -1.79 -2.44
C ALA A 128 17.88 -0.42 -3.14
N GLU A 129 16.65 0.03 -3.35
CA GLU A 129 16.37 1.29 -4.04
C GLU A 129 16.46 2.54 -3.16
N GLY A 130 16.62 2.39 -1.84
CA GLY A 130 16.68 3.53 -0.93
C GLY A 130 15.95 3.31 0.39
N ALA A 131 15.62 4.41 1.06
CA ALA A 131 14.97 4.42 2.36
C ALA A 131 13.63 5.17 2.31
N VAL A 132 12.66 4.69 3.07
CA VAL A 132 11.31 5.22 3.12
C VAL A 132 11.09 5.87 4.48
N TYR A 133 10.72 7.14 4.49
CA TYR A 133 10.57 7.95 5.70
C TYR A 133 9.15 8.45 5.87
N LEU A 134 8.74 8.66 7.12
CA LEU A 134 7.58 9.49 7.41
C LEU A 134 7.91 10.95 7.06
N ALA A 135 7.01 11.58 6.32
CA ALA A 135 7.08 12.98 5.96
C ALA A 135 5.78 13.71 6.36
N THR A 136 5.80 15.04 6.31
CA THR A 136 4.64 15.89 6.59
C THR A 136 4.57 17.01 5.58
N GLU A 137 3.40 17.22 4.99
CA GLU A 137 3.11 18.37 4.14
C GLU A 137 3.03 19.64 5.00
N SER A 138 3.89 20.62 4.75
CA SER A 138 4.09 21.75 5.66
C SER A 138 2.86 22.66 5.79
N LYS A 139 2.05 22.79 4.73
CA LYS A 139 0.84 23.64 4.72
C LYS A 139 -0.34 22.99 5.45
N THR A 140 -0.65 21.75 5.11
CA THR A 140 -1.82 21.02 5.65
C THR A 140 -1.50 20.26 6.93
N LYS A 141 -0.21 20.08 7.23
CA LYS A 141 0.33 19.21 8.27
C LYS A 141 -0.07 17.73 8.11
N ARG A 142 -0.54 17.33 6.93
CA ARG A 142 -0.90 15.94 6.65
C ARG A 142 0.35 15.07 6.60
N GLN A 143 0.27 13.89 7.21
CA GLN A 143 1.35 12.89 7.14
C GLN A 143 1.38 12.22 5.76
N LEU A 144 2.60 12.03 5.27
CA LEU A 144 2.94 11.44 3.97
C LEU A 144 4.06 10.42 4.16
N VAL A 145 4.37 9.71 3.08
CA VAL A 145 5.56 8.88 2.95
C VAL A 145 6.52 9.52 1.95
N CYS A 146 7.81 9.55 2.26
CA CYS A 146 8.86 9.96 1.33
C CYS A 146 9.83 8.80 1.08
N LYS A 147 9.86 8.28 -0.15
CA LYS A 147 10.92 7.37 -0.62
C LYS A 147 12.10 8.21 -1.08
N VAL A 148 13.25 8.03 -0.44
CA VAL A 148 14.51 8.71 -0.76
C VAL A 148 15.42 7.71 -1.47
N VAL A 149 15.61 7.94 -2.77
CA VAL A 149 16.46 7.15 -3.66
C VAL A 149 17.80 7.88 -3.79
N ASN A 150 18.91 7.19 -3.53
CA ASN A 150 20.24 7.76 -3.75
C ASN A 150 20.57 7.72 -5.23
N LEU A 151 20.92 8.87 -5.82
CA LEU A 151 21.31 8.97 -7.23
C LEU A 151 22.83 8.77 -7.44
N GLY A 152 23.54 8.28 -6.41
CA GLY A 152 24.96 7.90 -6.51
C GLY A 152 25.89 9.09 -6.77
N ARG A 153 26.36 9.74 -5.70
CA ARG A 153 27.38 10.79 -5.79
C ARG A 153 28.38 10.66 -4.66
N GLN A 154 29.34 9.77 -4.85
CA GLN A 154 30.71 9.97 -4.37
C GLN A 154 31.75 9.83 -5.50
N ASP A 155 31.53 8.99 -6.54
CA ASP A 155 32.58 8.73 -7.56
C ASP A 155 32.21 8.96 -9.05
N GLY A 156 31.09 9.59 -9.36
CA GLY A 156 30.80 10.08 -10.71
C GLY A 156 29.69 9.32 -11.48
N LYS A 157 28.52 9.98 -11.52
CA LYS A 157 27.37 9.80 -12.41
C LYS A 157 26.69 8.42 -12.41
N MET A 158 25.49 8.35 -11.82
CA MET A 158 24.47 7.40 -12.26
C MET A 158 24.35 7.45 -13.79
N PRO A 159 24.37 6.30 -14.49
CA PRO A 159 24.15 6.25 -15.92
C PRO A 159 22.86 7.01 -16.27
N ARG A 160 22.92 7.87 -17.30
CA ARG A 160 21.75 8.67 -17.72
C ARG A 160 20.51 7.81 -17.91
N GLU A 161 20.68 6.61 -18.43
CA GLU A 161 19.59 5.63 -18.62
C GLU A 161 18.90 5.24 -17.32
N GLU A 162 19.65 5.04 -16.24
CA GLU A 162 19.09 4.69 -14.93
C GLU A 162 18.31 5.86 -14.33
N LEU A 163 18.84 7.09 -14.46
CA LEU A 163 18.13 8.30 -14.07
C LEU A 163 16.83 8.48 -14.88
N TYR A 164 16.89 8.28 -16.19
CA TYR A 164 15.70 8.33 -17.05
C TYR A 164 14.67 7.28 -16.65
N ARG A 165 15.08 6.07 -16.26
CA ARG A 165 14.17 5.04 -15.75
C ARG A 165 13.47 5.49 -14.46
N LYS A 166 14.20 6.08 -13.51
CA LYS A 166 13.61 6.61 -12.26
C LYS A 166 12.67 7.80 -12.52
N LEU A 167 12.99 8.67 -13.46
CA LEU A 167 12.09 9.75 -13.88
C LEU A 167 10.86 9.22 -14.64
N GLN A 168 11.01 8.14 -15.41
CA GLN A 168 9.90 7.47 -16.09
C GLN A 168 8.92 6.83 -15.10
N GLU A 169 9.42 6.22 -14.02
CA GLU A 169 8.57 5.72 -12.92
C GLU A 169 7.67 6.85 -12.39
N ILE A 170 8.24 8.02 -12.12
CA ILE A 170 7.49 9.17 -11.61
C ILE A 170 6.50 9.70 -12.66
N ASP A 171 6.94 9.79 -13.91
CA ASP A 171 6.06 10.24 -14.99
C ASP A 171 4.84 9.32 -15.16
N VAL A 172 5.03 8.00 -15.02
CA VAL A 172 3.91 7.06 -14.99
C VAL A 172 3.05 7.30 -13.75
N LEU A 173 3.66 7.28 -12.57
CA LEU A 173 2.95 7.31 -11.28
C LEU A 173 2.09 8.58 -11.12
N ARG A 174 2.58 9.74 -11.55
CA ARG A 174 1.83 11.02 -11.45
C ARG A 174 0.59 11.07 -12.36
N GLN A 175 0.53 10.24 -13.41
CA GLN A 175 -0.60 10.12 -14.33
C GLN A 175 -1.68 9.14 -13.84
N LEU A 176 -1.40 8.40 -12.76
CA LEU A 176 -2.32 7.40 -12.23
C LEU A 176 -3.28 8.00 -11.22
N LYS A 177 -4.58 7.82 -11.46
CA LYS A 177 -5.65 8.22 -10.55
C LYS A 177 -6.72 7.13 -10.52
N HIS A 178 -6.67 6.33 -9.46
CA HIS A 178 -7.59 5.21 -9.25
C HIS A 178 -7.62 4.87 -7.75
N PRO A 179 -8.76 4.42 -7.17
CA PRO A 179 -8.83 4.16 -5.75
C PRO A 179 -7.88 3.02 -5.34
N ASN A 180 -7.63 2.06 -6.23
CA ASN A 180 -6.74 0.94 -5.95
C ASN A 180 -5.29 1.14 -6.40
N ILE A 181 -4.85 2.40 -6.58
CA ILE A 181 -3.46 2.76 -6.84
C ILE A 181 -3.03 3.75 -5.75
N LEU A 182 -1.81 3.59 -5.22
CA LEU A 182 -1.29 4.47 -4.17
C LEU A 182 -1.22 5.91 -4.69
N PRO A 183 -1.88 6.88 -4.03
CA PRO A 183 -1.85 8.26 -4.50
C PRO A 183 -0.44 8.87 -4.45
N TYR A 184 0.08 9.24 -5.61
CA TYR A 184 1.22 10.15 -5.74
C TYR A 184 0.88 11.50 -5.13
N THR A 185 1.82 12.17 -4.46
CA THR A 185 1.64 13.55 -4.01
C THR A 185 2.53 14.47 -4.84
N ASP A 186 3.84 14.23 -4.79
CA ASP A 186 4.84 15.09 -5.42
C ASP A 186 6.19 14.38 -5.49
N ALA A 187 7.18 15.01 -6.13
CA ALA A 187 8.55 14.55 -6.12
C ALA A 187 9.52 15.73 -6.19
N VAL A 188 10.70 15.55 -5.62
CA VAL A 188 11.80 16.50 -5.70
C VAL A 188 13.02 15.74 -6.17
N ILE A 189 13.62 16.19 -7.27
CA ILE A 189 14.90 15.67 -7.72
C ILE A 189 15.98 16.67 -7.30
N SER A 190 17.03 16.12 -6.72
CA SER A 190 18.21 16.86 -6.33
C SER A 190 19.42 16.24 -7.03
N PRO A 191 20.59 16.88 -6.92
CA PRO A 191 21.77 16.35 -7.57
C PRO A 191 22.19 14.98 -7.01
N HIS A 192 21.95 14.68 -5.72
CA HIS A 192 22.39 13.44 -5.07
C HIS A 192 21.23 12.48 -4.76
N SER A 193 20.00 12.97 -4.72
CA SER A 193 18.86 12.21 -4.21
C SER A 193 17.58 12.48 -5.01
N LEU A 194 16.70 11.50 -5.06
CA LEU A 194 15.34 11.65 -5.56
C LEU A 194 14.37 11.36 -4.42
N TYR A 195 13.50 12.32 -4.13
CA TYR A 195 12.51 12.30 -3.07
C TYR A 195 11.12 12.12 -3.69
N ILE A 196 10.42 11.03 -3.38
CA ILE A 196 9.09 10.73 -3.93
C ILE A 196 8.09 10.71 -2.78
N PHE A 197 7.11 11.62 -2.82
CA PHE A 197 6.08 11.79 -1.81
C PHE A 197 4.78 11.09 -2.23
N THR A 198 4.26 10.22 -1.37
CA THR A 198 3.00 9.49 -1.56
C THR A 198 2.13 9.54 -0.31
N ALA A 199 0.86 9.14 -0.44
CA ALA A 199 -0.02 8.99 0.71
C ALA A 199 0.49 7.90 1.67
N LEU A 200 0.34 8.12 2.98
CA LEU A 200 0.63 7.12 4.00
C LEU A 200 -0.45 6.04 4.05
N ALA A 201 -0.07 4.79 3.80
CA ALA A 201 -0.95 3.63 3.95
C ALA A 201 -1.01 3.18 5.41
N SER A 202 -2.04 3.63 6.14
CA SER A 202 -2.13 3.46 7.59
C SER A 202 -2.51 2.05 8.07
N GLY A 203 -2.64 1.08 7.16
CA GLY A 203 -2.94 -0.33 7.45
C GLY A 203 -1.82 -1.31 7.12
N GLY A 204 -0.66 -0.81 6.68
CA GLY A 204 0.48 -1.64 6.31
C GLY A 204 0.37 -2.28 4.94
N ASP A 205 1.20 -3.30 4.72
CA ASP A 205 1.23 -4.10 3.50
C ASP A 205 0.51 -5.44 3.69
N LEU A 206 0.21 -6.10 2.56
CA LEU A 206 -0.52 -7.35 2.56
C LEU A 206 0.30 -8.51 3.10
N VAL A 207 1.63 -8.50 2.98
CA VAL A 207 2.46 -9.56 3.57
C VAL A 207 2.36 -9.56 5.10
N SER A 208 2.44 -8.38 5.71
CA SER A 208 2.29 -8.19 7.16
C SER A 208 0.87 -8.52 7.59
N PHE A 209 -0.13 -8.18 6.78
CA PHE A 209 -1.51 -8.60 7.03
C PHE A 209 -1.63 -10.13 7.05
N ILE A 210 -1.09 -10.83 6.05
CA ILE A 210 -1.14 -12.30 5.96
C ILE A 210 -0.41 -12.93 7.15
N ASN A 211 0.82 -12.50 7.45
CA ASN A 211 1.64 -13.09 8.49
C ASN A 211 1.08 -12.92 9.91
N ARG A 212 0.18 -11.94 10.13
CA ARG A 212 -0.51 -11.73 11.42
C ARG A 212 -1.74 -12.60 11.62
N HIS A 213 -2.25 -13.24 10.57
CA HIS A 213 -3.44 -14.08 10.66
C HIS A 213 -3.05 -15.54 10.53
N GLU A 214 -3.64 -16.40 11.36
CA GLU A 214 -3.50 -17.85 11.21
C GLU A 214 -4.27 -18.36 9.98
N SER A 215 -5.38 -17.71 9.66
CA SER A 215 -6.14 -17.95 8.43
C SER A 215 -6.97 -16.71 8.06
N ILE A 216 -7.28 -16.55 6.77
CA ILE A 216 -8.17 -15.50 6.25
C ILE A 216 -9.39 -16.16 5.62
N GLN A 217 -10.58 -15.65 5.96
CA GLN A 217 -11.83 -16.15 5.39
C GLN A 217 -11.90 -15.86 3.88
N GLU A 218 -12.49 -16.77 3.11
CA GLU A 218 -12.50 -16.63 1.65
C GLU A 218 -13.19 -15.34 1.18
N ILE A 219 -14.21 -14.87 1.90
CA ILE A 219 -14.87 -13.59 1.60
C ILE A 219 -13.91 -12.40 1.71
N ASP A 220 -13.01 -12.42 2.69
CA ASP A 220 -12.01 -11.38 2.88
C ASP A 220 -10.93 -11.45 1.80
N CYS A 221 -10.49 -12.65 1.41
CA CYS A 221 -9.62 -12.85 0.25
C CYS A 221 -10.24 -12.24 -1.02
N ARG A 222 -11.54 -12.49 -1.25
CA ARG A 222 -12.28 -11.94 -2.40
C ARG A 222 -12.33 -10.42 -2.38
N ILE A 223 -12.58 -9.80 -1.23
CA ILE A 223 -12.59 -8.34 -1.07
C ILE A 223 -11.24 -7.74 -1.45
N ILE A 224 -10.15 -8.34 -0.97
CA ILE A 224 -8.78 -7.87 -1.22
C ILE A 224 -8.45 -8.03 -2.71
N LEU A 225 -8.61 -9.25 -3.24
CA LEU A 225 -8.22 -9.58 -4.60
C LEU A 225 -9.07 -8.86 -5.64
N ARG A 226 -10.37 -8.62 -5.39
CA ARG A 226 -11.20 -7.81 -6.29
C ARG A 226 -10.63 -6.40 -6.44
N GLN A 227 -10.20 -5.76 -5.36
CA GLN A 227 -9.58 -4.43 -5.42
C GLN A 227 -8.24 -4.44 -6.16
N VAL A 228 -7.43 -5.49 -5.98
CA VAL A 228 -6.19 -5.71 -6.76
C VAL A 228 -6.50 -5.84 -8.25
N VAL A 229 -7.48 -6.68 -8.62
CA VAL A 229 -7.92 -6.88 -10.01
C VAL A 229 -8.37 -5.56 -10.64
N ARG A 230 -9.16 -4.74 -9.93
CA ARG A 230 -9.59 -3.41 -10.42
C ARG A 230 -8.40 -2.47 -10.65
N GLY A 231 -7.42 -2.49 -9.74
CA GLY A 231 -6.16 -1.74 -9.90
C GLY A 231 -5.39 -2.17 -11.15
N LEU A 232 -5.20 -3.48 -11.34
CA LEU A 232 -4.53 -4.03 -12.52
C LEU A 232 -5.30 -3.74 -13.81
N ALA A 233 -6.62 -3.92 -13.83
CA ALA A 233 -7.46 -3.64 -14.99
C ALA A 233 -7.35 -2.17 -15.42
N TYR A 234 -7.28 -1.25 -14.45
CA TYR A 234 -7.02 0.17 -14.72
C TYR A 234 -5.62 0.41 -15.34
N LEU A 235 -4.56 -0.21 -14.80
CA LEU A 235 -3.20 -0.10 -15.35
C LEU A 235 -3.12 -0.68 -16.76
N HIS A 236 -3.65 -1.89 -16.95
CA HIS A 236 -3.62 -2.62 -18.21
C HIS A 236 -4.39 -1.88 -19.32
N ARG A 237 -5.53 -1.26 -19.01
CA ARG A 237 -6.26 -0.37 -19.96
C ARG A 237 -5.44 0.85 -20.38
N LYS A 238 -4.54 1.33 -19.53
CA LYS A 238 -3.59 2.41 -19.83
C LYS A 238 -2.31 1.90 -20.51
N GLY A 239 -2.21 0.61 -20.79
CA GLY A 239 -1.02 -0.01 -21.38
C GLY A 239 0.17 -0.03 -20.43
N ILE A 240 -0.07 -0.03 -19.11
CA ILE A 240 0.96 -0.08 -18.08
C ILE A 240 0.97 -1.48 -17.48
N ILE A 241 2.16 -2.09 -17.38
CA ILE A 241 2.39 -3.37 -16.72
C ILE A 241 3.10 -3.10 -15.40
N HIS A 242 2.63 -3.67 -14.30
CA HIS A 242 3.19 -3.47 -12.95
C HIS A 242 4.56 -4.13 -12.79
N ARG A 243 4.69 -5.40 -13.20
CA ARG A 243 5.90 -6.26 -13.22
C ARG A 243 6.49 -6.69 -11.88
N ASP A 244 6.15 -6.02 -10.77
CA ASP A 244 6.56 -6.45 -9.42
C ASP A 244 5.34 -6.56 -8.47
N LEU A 245 4.27 -7.23 -8.92
CA LEU A 245 3.10 -7.46 -8.08
C LEU A 245 3.39 -8.57 -7.06
N LYS A 246 3.33 -8.24 -5.78
CA LYS A 246 3.56 -9.15 -4.65
C LYS A 246 2.90 -8.59 -3.39
N PRO A 247 2.67 -9.39 -2.33
CA PRO A 247 1.97 -8.92 -1.14
C PRO A 247 2.62 -7.69 -0.45
N GLU A 248 3.94 -7.54 -0.53
CA GLU A 248 4.69 -6.38 -0.01
C GLU A 248 4.29 -5.07 -0.71
N ASN A 249 3.99 -5.14 -2.01
CA ASN A 249 3.65 -3.98 -2.83
C ASN A 249 2.15 -3.69 -2.88
N ILE A 250 1.34 -4.46 -2.13
CA ILE A 250 -0.10 -4.25 -1.98
C ILE A 250 -0.35 -3.63 -0.60
N LEU A 251 -0.63 -2.34 -0.57
CA LEU A 251 -0.82 -1.58 0.67
C LEU A 251 -2.28 -1.46 1.07
N LEU A 252 -2.51 -1.33 2.37
CA LEU A 252 -3.82 -1.22 2.99
C LEU A 252 -3.97 0.14 3.67
N ALA A 253 -5.10 0.81 3.44
CA ALA A 253 -5.58 1.84 4.36
C ALA A 253 -6.49 1.17 5.39
N TYR A 254 -6.12 1.26 6.67
CA TYR A 254 -6.75 0.50 7.74
C TYR A 254 -8.24 0.84 7.90
N SER A 255 -9.05 -0.17 8.23
CA SER A 255 -10.44 -0.01 8.67
C SER A 255 -10.77 -1.08 9.72
N PRO A 256 -11.73 -0.87 10.65
CA PRO A 256 -11.96 -1.86 11.71
C PRO A 256 -12.48 -3.20 11.16
N LYS A 257 -12.96 -3.22 9.91
CA LYS A 257 -13.42 -4.42 9.21
C LYS A 257 -12.65 -4.56 7.90
N ILE A 258 -12.19 -5.76 7.59
CA ILE A 258 -11.44 -6.07 6.35
C ILE A 258 -12.21 -5.61 5.11
N ALA A 259 -13.52 -5.87 5.09
CA ALA A 259 -14.48 -5.38 4.10
C ALA A 259 -14.36 -3.89 3.73
N TYR A 260 -13.84 -3.06 4.64
CA TYR A 260 -13.74 -1.61 4.47
C TYR A 260 -12.29 -1.12 4.39
N HIS A 261 -11.31 -2.01 4.33
CA HIS A 261 -9.94 -1.61 3.97
C HIS A 261 -9.90 -1.24 2.50
N ARG A 262 -9.25 -0.11 2.22
CA ARG A 262 -8.90 0.26 0.86
C ARG A 262 -7.57 -0.40 0.52
N ILE A 263 -7.54 -1.15 -0.57
CA ILE A 263 -6.34 -1.82 -1.07
C ILE A 263 -5.75 -1.00 -2.22
N MET A 264 -4.45 -0.77 -2.20
CA MET A 264 -3.74 0.07 -3.17
C MET A 264 -2.47 -0.62 -3.67
N LEU A 265 -2.30 -0.68 -4.99
CA LEU A 265 -1.03 -1.11 -5.59
C LEU A 265 0.00 0.01 -5.45
N SER A 266 1.23 -0.38 -5.13
CA SER A 266 2.36 0.52 -4.90
C SER A 266 3.63 -0.03 -5.56
N ASP A 267 4.70 0.75 -5.51
CA ASP A 267 6.03 0.43 -6.06
C ASP A 267 6.03 0.17 -7.58
N PHE A 268 6.09 1.26 -8.33
CA PHE A 268 6.09 1.26 -9.79
C PHE A 268 7.51 1.30 -10.37
N GLY A 269 8.56 1.07 -9.56
CA GLY A 269 9.96 1.11 -9.98
C GLY A 269 10.31 0.11 -11.06
N ALA A 270 9.56 -0.99 -11.16
CA ALA A 270 9.69 -1.98 -12.22
C ALA A 270 8.67 -1.80 -13.36
N CYS A 271 7.77 -0.80 -13.34
CA CYS A 271 6.66 -0.73 -14.30
C CYS A 271 7.13 -0.54 -15.76
N ALA A 272 6.35 -1.01 -16.72
CA ALA A 272 6.60 -0.83 -18.17
C ALA A 272 5.44 -0.17 -18.89
N VAL A 273 5.77 0.54 -19.96
CA VAL A 273 4.86 0.83 -21.06
C VAL A 273 5.39 0.08 -22.30
N PRO A 274 4.71 -0.97 -22.81
CA PRO A 274 5.24 -1.89 -23.83
C PRO A 274 5.78 -1.21 -25.11
N ARG A 275 5.27 -0.03 -25.47
CA ARG A 275 5.73 0.72 -26.65
C ARG A 275 7.04 1.51 -26.45
N ARG A 276 7.57 1.62 -25.24
CA ARG A 276 8.73 2.47 -24.91
C ARG A 276 9.93 1.74 -24.29
N SER A 277 9.85 0.43 -24.08
CA SER A 277 10.91 -0.28 -23.37
C SER A 277 11.08 -1.72 -23.81
N ARG A 278 12.16 -2.03 -24.54
CA ARG A 278 12.81 -3.33 -24.46
C ARG A 278 13.59 -3.34 -23.14
N MET A 279 13.09 -3.99 -22.10
CA MET A 279 13.81 -4.04 -20.83
C MET A 279 13.71 -5.44 -20.21
N MET A 280 14.87 -6.10 -20.13
CA MET A 280 15.18 -7.17 -19.18
C MET A 280 15.83 -6.51 -17.96
N THR A 281 15.25 -6.68 -16.77
CA THR A 281 15.89 -6.30 -15.51
C THR A 281 15.60 -7.35 -14.45
N ASP A 282 16.66 -7.98 -13.97
CA ASP A 282 16.68 -8.99 -12.89
C ASP A 282 16.54 -8.32 -11.51
N ILE A 283 15.43 -7.60 -11.28
CA ILE A 283 15.12 -7.03 -9.96
C ILE A 283 13.71 -7.50 -9.57
N GLY A 284 13.52 -7.86 -8.30
CA GLY A 284 12.27 -8.39 -7.73
C GLY A 284 12.47 -9.73 -7.01
N THR A 285 11.57 -10.04 -6.07
CA THR A 285 11.53 -11.34 -5.40
C THR A 285 11.18 -12.40 -6.45
N PHE A 286 12.14 -13.28 -6.79
CA PHE A 286 12.03 -14.26 -7.87
C PHE A 286 10.76 -15.13 -7.80
N GLU A 287 10.23 -15.33 -6.60
CA GLU A 287 9.11 -16.21 -6.29
C GLU A 287 7.80 -15.83 -6.99
N TYR A 288 7.56 -14.53 -7.26
CA TYR A 288 6.30 -14.05 -7.86
C TYR A 288 6.38 -13.83 -9.38
N LYS A 289 7.54 -14.06 -10.00
CA LYS A 289 7.76 -13.79 -11.42
C LYS A 289 7.16 -14.88 -12.30
N ALA A 290 6.57 -14.45 -13.42
CA ALA A 290 6.03 -15.34 -14.43
C ALA A 290 7.14 -16.11 -15.18
N PRO A 291 6.90 -17.35 -15.63
CA PRO A 291 7.91 -18.20 -16.25
C PRO A 291 8.56 -17.56 -17.49
N GLU A 292 7.80 -16.84 -18.30
CA GLU A 292 8.29 -16.15 -19.51
C GLU A 292 9.19 -14.94 -19.21
N VAL A 293 9.19 -14.42 -17.97
CA VAL A 293 10.12 -13.35 -17.57
C VAL A 293 11.57 -13.83 -17.65
N PHE A 294 11.79 -15.15 -17.52
CA PHE A 294 13.10 -15.79 -17.62
C PHE A 294 13.48 -16.22 -19.04
N SER A 295 12.54 -16.17 -19.98
CA SER A 295 12.77 -16.50 -21.40
C SER A 295 13.38 -15.30 -22.12
N THR A 296 14.47 -15.53 -22.86
CA THR A 296 15.12 -14.48 -23.64
C THR A 296 14.32 -14.14 -24.90
N GLY A 297 14.06 -12.85 -25.13
CA GLY A 297 13.53 -12.34 -26.39
C GLY A 297 12.00 -12.20 -26.49
N GLU A 298 11.23 -12.68 -25.52
CA GLU A 298 9.77 -12.49 -25.49
C GLU A 298 9.39 -11.11 -24.94
N ALA A 299 8.44 -10.44 -25.60
CA ALA A 299 7.89 -9.19 -25.11
C ALA A 299 6.98 -9.47 -23.90
N GLN A 300 7.32 -8.90 -22.75
CA GLN A 300 6.48 -8.98 -21.57
C GLN A 300 5.14 -8.29 -21.84
N THR A 301 4.05 -9.03 -21.59
CA THR A 301 2.68 -8.52 -21.72
C THR A 301 2.06 -8.33 -20.34
N THR A 302 0.84 -7.80 -20.28
CA THR A 302 0.06 -7.69 -19.04
C THR A 302 -0.18 -9.05 -18.35
N ALA A 303 0.03 -10.17 -19.06
CA ALA A 303 -0.09 -11.52 -18.52
C ALA A 303 0.91 -11.84 -17.39
N VAL A 304 2.04 -11.12 -17.30
CA VAL A 304 3.00 -11.31 -16.19
C VAL A 304 2.39 -10.91 -14.85
N ASP A 305 1.63 -9.80 -14.82
CA ASP A 305 0.95 -9.35 -13.61
C ASP A 305 -0.15 -10.34 -13.19
N MET A 306 -0.78 -11.00 -14.17
CA MET A 306 -1.83 -11.98 -13.92
C MET A 306 -1.27 -13.28 -13.33
N TRP A 307 -0.07 -13.71 -13.71
CA TRP A 307 0.64 -14.79 -13.03
C TRP A 307 0.93 -14.43 -11.58
N SER A 308 1.52 -13.25 -11.34
CA SER A 308 1.82 -12.77 -9.99
C SER A 308 0.57 -12.66 -9.13
N LEU A 309 -0.57 -12.23 -9.70
CA LEU A 309 -1.87 -12.23 -9.04
C LEU A 309 -2.33 -13.66 -8.66
N GLY A 310 -2.06 -14.65 -9.50
CA GLY A 310 -2.31 -16.07 -9.19
C GLY A 310 -1.53 -16.54 -7.96
N LEU A 311 -0.26 -16.16 -7.85
CA LEU A 311 0.58 -16.47 -6.69
C LEU A 311 0.16 -15.70 -5.43
N VAL A 312 -0.21 -14.42 -5.54
CA VAL A 312 -0.81 -13.65 -4.43
C VAL A 312 -2.12 -14.30 -3.97
N THR A 313 -2.93 -14.79 -4.91
CA THR A 313 -4.17 -15.53 -4.60
C THR A 313 -3.87 -16.81 -3.84
N LEU A 314 -2.89 -17.60 -4.28
CA LEU A 314 -2.45 -18.79 -3.54
C LEU A 314 -1.98 -18.42 -2.14
N ARG A 315 -1.12 -17.40 -2.01
CA ARG A 315 -0.58 -16.97 -0.72
C ARG A 315 -1.69 -16.63 0.27
N LEU A 316 -2.75 -15.95 -0.17
CA LEU A 316 -3.93 -15.63 0.65
C LEU A 316 -4.80 -16.84 1.00
N LEU A 317 -4.89 -17.83 0.12
CA LEU A 317 -5.74 -19.00 0.34
C LEU A 317 -5.06 -20.07 1.18
N THR A 318 -3.75 -20.27 1.01
CA THR A 318 -3.01 -21.41 1.55
C THR A 318 -1.97 -21.05 2.59
N PHE A 319 -1.54 -19.77 2.69
CA PHE A 319 -0.45 -19.35 3.58
C PHE A 319 0.87 -20.08 3.31
N ASP A 320 1.06 -20.59 2.09
CA ASP A 320 2.30 -21.23 1.64
C ASP A 320 3.07 -20.29 0.70
N VAL A 321 4.41 -20.22 0.83
CA VAL A 321 5.34 -19.57 -0.13
C VAL A 321 6.32 -20.58 -0.71
N GLU A 322 6.67 -21.63 0.04
CA GLU A 322 7.77 -22.54 -0.29
C GLU A 322 7.52 -23.28 -1.61
N SER A 323 6.26 -23.53 -1.93
CA SER A 323 5.86 -24.23 -3.14
C SER A 323 5.98 -23.40 -4.42
N PHE A 324 6.07 -22.06 -4.36
CA PHE A 324 5.93 -21.19 -5.54
C PHE A 324 7.07 -21.35 -6.55
N GLY A 325 8.32 -21.45 -6.06
CA GLY A 325 9.50 -21.61 -6.93
C GLY A 325 9.49 -22.90 -7.74
N ASN A 326 8.74 -23.92 -7.30
CA ASN A 326 8.60 -25.18 -8.01
C ASN A 326 7.56 -25.09 -9.14
N LEU A 327 6.55 -24.23 -9.02
CA LEU A 327 5.45 -24.14 -10.00
C LEU A 327 5.94 -23.73 -11.39
N THR A 328 6.91 -22.81 -11.47
CA THR A 328 7.47 -22.35 -12.76
C THR A 328 8.30 -23.41 -13.48
N ARG A 329 8.67 -24.50 -12.80
CA ARG A 329 9.48 -25.61 -13.33
C ARG A 329 8.65 -26.81 -13.78
N MET A 330 7.33 -26.76 -13.56
CA MET A 330 6.41 -27.85 -13.91
C MET A 330 5.81 -27.64 -15.30
N ASP A 331 5.27 -28.71 -15.88
CA ASP A 331 4.31 -28.60 -16.98
C ASP A 331 2.90 -28.27 -16.46
N GLN A 332 2.01 -27.84 -17.35
CA GLN A 332 0.66 -27.44 -16.98
C GLN A 332 -0.14 -28.63 -16.39
N GLN A 333 0.09 -29.85 -16.90
CA GLN A 333 -0.64 -31.04 -16.47
C GLN A 333 -0.31 -31.43 -15.01
N SER A 334 0.91 -31.12 -14.57
CA SER A 334 1.38 -31.35 -13.20
C SER A 334 1.07 -30.18 -12.27
N LEU A 335 1.10 -28.95 -12.78
CA LEU A 335 0.80 -27.74 -12.01
C LEU A 335 -0.66 -27.71 -11.54
N GLU A 336 -1.62 -28.04 -12.41
CA GLU A 336 -3.04 -27.89 -12.05
C GLU A 336 -3.50 -28.78 -10.89
N PRO A 337 -3.19 -30.09 -10.84
CA PRO A 337 -3.53 -30.93 -9.70
C PRO A 337 -2.87 -30.43 -8.41
N MET A 338 -1.60 -30.05 -8.46
CA MET A 338 -0.88 -29.52 -7.29
C MET A 338 -1.56 -28.27 -6.73
N VAL A 339 -1.90 -27.30 -7.58
CA VAL A 339 -2.63 -26.09 -7.17
C VAL A 339 -3.99 -26.42 -6.56
N LYS A 340 -4.74 -27.35 -7.16
CA LYS A 340 -6.02 -27.80 -6.60
C LYS A 340 -5.84 -28.43 -5.22
N ASP A 341 -4.83 -29.26 -5.05
CA ASP A 341 -4.58 -29.98 -3.80
C ASP A 341 -4.10 -29.05 -2.69
N MET A 342 -3.22 -28.09 -2.99
CA MET A 342 -2.83 -27.03 -2.05
C MET A 342 -4.05 -26.25 -1.54
N ILE A 343 -4.93 -25.82 -2.45
CA ILE A 343 -6.13 -25.06 -2.07
C ILE A 343 -7.14 -25.92 -1.31
N LYS A 344 -7.34 -27.19 -1.71
CA LYS A 344 -8.25 -28.12 -1.02
C LYS A 344 -7.75 -28.51 0.38
N GLY A 345 -6.45 -28.66 0.54
CA GLY A 345 -5.80 -28.98 1.82
C GLY A 345 -5.75 -27.80 2.79
N SER A 346 -5.99 -26.57 2.32
CA SER A 346 -6.00 -25.39 3.17
C SER A 346 -7.18 -25.34 4.13
N SER A 347 -6.96 -24.74 5.29
CA SER A 347 -7.99 -24.41 6.27
C SER A 347 -8.09 -22.90 6.42
N PRO A 348 -9.28 -22.27 6.33
CA PRO A 348 -10.59 -22.89 6.12
C PRO A 348 -10.81 -23.43 4.70
N LYS A 349 -11.79 -24.33 4.54
CA LYS A 349 -12.15 -24.93 3.25
C LYS A 349 -12.46 -23.86 2.19
N ARG A 350 -11.92 -24.04 1.00
CA ARG A 350 -12.06 -23.09 -0.13
C ARG A 350 -13.03 -23.59 -1.20
N SER A 351 -13.69 -22.66 -1.88
CA SER A 351 -14.65 -22.96 -2.93
C SER A 351 -14.00 -23.49 -4.21
N SER A 352 -14.80 -24.12 -5.08
CA SER A 352 -14.36 -24.46 -6.44
C SER A 352 -14.07 -23.21 -7.27
N ASN A 353 -14.76 -22.09 -7.00
CA ASN A 353 -14.56 -20.83 -7.72
C ASN A 353 -13.20 -20.20 -7.40
N SER A 354 -12.72 -20.29 -6.16
CA SER A 354 -11.37 -19.81 -5.82
C SER A 354 -10.29 -20.64 -6.52
N GLN A 355 -10.47 -21.96 -6.61
CA GLN A 355 -9.57 -22.85 -7.35
C GLN A 355 -9.55 -22.51 -8.85
N ARG A 356 -10.73 -22.35 -9.46
CA ARG A 356 -10.86 -21.96 -10.87
C ARG A 356 -10.19 -20.62 -11.15
N PHE A 357 -10.35 -19.64 -10.26
CA PHE A 357 -9.72 -18.34 -10.41
C PHE A 357 -8.18 -18.43 -10.35
N ALA A 358 -7.64 -19.10 -9.33
CA ALA A 358 -6.19 -19.27 -9.19
C ALA A 358 -5.58 -19.95 -10.43
N LEU A 359 -6.23 -21.01 -10.94
CA LEU A 359 -5.79 -21.72 -12.15
C LEU A 359 -5.93 -20.91 -13.44
N ALA A 360 -6.94 -20.04 -13.53
CA ALA A 360 -7.10 -19.14 -14.67
C ALA A 360 -5.96 -18.10 -14.74
N CYS A 361 -5.41 -17.70 -13.58
CA CYS A 361 -4.22 -16.88 -13.48
C CYS A 361 -2.92 -17.67 -13.74
N LEU A 362 -2.82 -18.88 -13.21
CA LEU A 362 -1.62 -19.74 -13.25
C LEU A 362 -1.60 -20.65 -14.50
N GLN A 363 -1.64 -20.05 -15.68
CA GLN A 363 -1.37 -20.75 -16.94
C GLN A 363 0.08 -20.50 -17.35
N LEU A 364 0.85 -21.54 -17.66
CA LEU A 364 2.25 -21.37 -18.08
C LEU A 364 2.34 -20.55 -19.38
N THR A 365 1.48 -20.86 -20.36
CA THR A 365 1.40 -20.11 -21.62
C THR A 365 0.70 -18.76 -21.40
N PRO A 366 1.36 -17.60 -21.68
CA PRO A 366 0.82 -16.28 -21.35
C PRO A 366 -0.52 -15.95 -22.00
N ILE A 367 -0.75 -16.36 -23.25
CA ILE A 367 -1.99 -16.08 -23.99
C ILE A 367 -3.21 -16.82 -23.43
N ASN A 368 -2.98 -17.90 -22.67
CA ASN A 368 -4.06 -18.66 -22.04
C ASN A 368 -4.45 -18.09 -20.67
N ARG A 369 -3.65 -17.16 -20.10
CA ARG A 369 -3.96 -16.54 -18.80
C ARG A 369 -5.13 -15.59 -18.94
N ILE A 370 -6.01 -15.62 -17.93
CA ILE A 370 -7.08 -14.63 -17.80
C ILE A 370 -6.52 -13.22 -17.76
N THR A 371 -7.13 -12.29 -18.49
CA THR A 371 -6.79 -10.87 -18.43
C THR A 371 -7.40 -10.20 -17.20
N ALA A 372 -6.88 -9.04 -16.78
CA ALA A 372 -7.45 -8.32 -15.64
C ALA A 372 -8.91 -7.89 -15.89
N ALA A 373 -9.28 -7.57 -17.14
CA ALA A 373 -10.65 -7.23 -17.52
C ALA A 373 -11.60 -8.43 -17.41
N GLU A 374 -11.18 -9.62 -17.85
CA GLU A 374 -11.96 -10.85 -17.68
C GLU A 374 -12.05 -11.26 -16.19
N ALA A 375 -10.98 -11.04 -15.43
CA ALA A 375 -10.94 -11.31 -14.01
C ALA A 375 -11.95 -10.48 -13.21
N GLU A 376 -12.26 -9.22 -13.61
CA GLU A 376 -13.30 -8.39 -12.97
C GLU A 376 -14.69 -9.06 -12.98
N CYS A 377 -14.93 -9.91 -13.99
CA CYS A 377 -16.18 -10.61 -14.25
C CYS A 377 -16.14 -12.10 -13.86
N HIS A 378 -15.05 -12.59 -13.28
CA HIS A 378 -14.93 -14.01 -12.91
C HIS A 378 -15.96 -14.38 -11.84
N ASP A 379 -16.55 -15.59 -11.95
CA ASP A 379 -17.60 -16.08 -11.05
C ASP A 379 -17.22 -15.97 -9.57
N TRP A 380 -15.93 -16.14 -9.25
CA TRP A 380 -15.45 -16.00 -7.88
C TRP A 380 -15.70 -14.60 -7.28
N PHE A 381 -15.75 -13.55 -8.09
CA PHE A 381 -16.12 -12.21 -7.62
C PHE A 381 -17.60 -11.89 -7.83
N CYS A 382 -18.25 -12.51 -8.81
CA CYS A 382 -19.63 -12.21 -9.19
C CYS A 382 -20.70 -13.12 -8.56
N THR A 383 -20.31 -14.23 -7.91
CA THR A 383 -21.26 -15.21 -7.36
C THR A 383 -21.04 -15.50 -5.87
N PRO A 384 -22.11 -15.77 -5.11
CA PRO A 384 -23.52 -15.56 -5.46
C PRO A 384 -23.85 -14.06 -5.61
N GLN A 385 -24.98 -13.75 -6.26
CA GLN A 385 -25.42 -12.37 -6.55
C GLN A 385 -25.35 -11.42 -5.33
N LYS A 386 -25.71 -11.90 -4.14
CA LYS A 386 -25.60 -11.14 -2.88
C LYS A 386 -24.19 -10.60 -2.60
N HIS A 387 -23.14 -11.36 -2.93
CA HIS A 387 -21.76 -10.93 -2.72
C HIS A 387 -21.36 -9.90 -3.78
N PHE A 388 -21.83 -10.09 -5.01
CA PHE A 388 -21.59 -9.11 -6.08
C PHE A 388 -22.22 -7.76 -5.75
N GLU A 389 -23.46 -7.73 -5.29
CA GLU A 389 -24.13 -6.50 -4.84
C GLU A 389 -23.40 -5.83 -3.68
N PHE A 390 -22.93 -6.63 -2.72
CA PHE A 390 -22.10 -6.14 -1.62
C PHE A 390 -20.80 -5.51 -2.14
N PHE A 391 -20.11 -6.16 -3.07
CA PHE A 391 -18.90 -5.60 -3.67
C PHE A 391 -19.17 -4.33 -4.47
N LEU A 392 -20.28 -4.23 -5.20
CA LEU A 392 -20.67 -2.99 -5.88
C LEU A 392 -20.92 -1.84 -4.90
N GLN A 393 -21.45 -2.11 -3.72
CA GLN A 393 -21.59 -1.10 -2.66
C GLN A 393 -20.23 -0.65 -2.13
N LEU A 394 -19.30 -1.58 -1.90
CA LEU A 394 -17.92 -1.24 -1.51
C LEU A 394 -17.22 -0.42 -2.61
N ASP A 395 -17.38 -0.83 -3.86
CA ASP A 395 -16.80 -0.18 -5.04
C ASP A 395 -17.27 1.28 -5.16
N ARG A 396 -18.58 1.53 -4.98
CA ARG A 396 -19.15 2.90 -4.98
C ARG A 396 -18.57 3.76 -3.86
N ARG A 397 -18.39 3.20 -2.67
CA ARG A 397 -17.80 3.91 -1.53
C ARG A 397 -16.34 4.27 -1.76
N CYS A 398 -15.55 3.36 -2.35
CA CYS A 398 -14.15 3.66 -2.67
C CYS A 398 -14.03 4.72 -3.77
N LEU A 399 -15.00 4.80 -4.69
CA LEU A 399 -15.01 5.78 -5.78
C LEU A 399 -15.49 7.16 -5.34
N SER A 400 -16.37 7.28 -4.35
CA SER A 400 -16.88 8.58 -3.87
C SER A 400 -15.80 9.50 -3.30
N ASP A 401 -14.69 8.92 -2.84
CA ASP A 401 -13.57 9.66 -2.24
C ASP A 401 -12.56 10.15 -3.28
N LEU A 402 -12.75 9.86 -4.57
CA LEU A 402 -11.91 10.39 -5.64
C LEU A 402 -12.42 11.77 -6.04
N SER A 403 -11.58 12.79 -5.89
CA SER A 403 -11.86 14.10 -6.48
C SER A 403 -11.90 13.98 -8.02
N ASP A 404 -12.65 14.84 -8.70
CA ASP A 404 -12.62 14.95 -10.16
C ASP A 404 -11.44 15.79 -10.68
N ASP A 405 -10.50 16.18 -9.81
CA ASP A 405 -9.39 17.05 -10.20
C ASP A 405 -8.56 16.42 -11.34
N THR A 406 -8.69 16.98 -12.54
CA THR A 406 -8.04 16.50 -13.75
C THR A 406 -6.64 17.07 -13.93
N GLN A 407 -6.18 17.96 -13.03
CA GLN A 407 -4.83 18.51 -13.13
C GLN A 407 -3.79 17.42 -12.89
N LEU A 408 -2.91 17.27 -13.88
CA LEU A 408 -1.79 16.36 -13.77
C LEU A 408 -0.83 16.88 -12.70
N LYS A 409 -0.40 16.00 -11.79
CA LYS A 409 0.55 16.36 -10.74
C LYS A 409 1.91 16.75 -11.35
N PRO A 410 2.63 17.69 -10.73
CA PRO A 410 3.85 18.24 -11.30
C PRO A 410 4.93 17.17 -11.48
N MET A 411 5.81 17.40 -12.46
CA MET A 411 7.09 16.68 -12.56
C MET A 411 7.95 17.01 -11.34
N PRO A 412 8.96 16.16 -11.03
CA PRO A 412 9.87 16.43 -9.92
C PRO A 412 10.45 17.84 -9.99
N TRP A 413 10.48 18.51 -8.85
CA TRP A 413 11.10 19.84 -8.77
C TRP A 413 12.60 19.64 -8.86
N ASP A 414 13.24 20.28 -9.84
CA ASP A 414 14.69 20.23 -9.97
C ASP A 414 15.31 21.22 -9.00
N LEU A 415 15.89 20.70 -7.91
CA LEU A 415 16.77 21.49 -7.07
C LEU A 415 18.04 21.72 -7.88
N ALA A 416 18.15 22.92 -8.46
CA ALA A 416 19.37 23.39 -9.09
C ALA A 416 20.57 23.01 -8.21
N SER A 417 21.66 22.56 -8.83
CA SER A 417 22.89 22.14 -8.14
C SER A 417 23.18 23.10 -7.00
N LEU A 418 23.14 22.59 -5.76
CA LEU A 418 23.53 23.32 -4.55
C LEU A 418 24.91 23.95 -4.76
N GLN A 419 24.95 25.15 -5.29
CA GLN A 419 26.08 26.04 -5.20
C GLN A 419 25.70 27.07 -4.14
N PRO A 420 26.45 27.17 -3.04
CA PRO A 420 26.41 28.40 -2.25
C PRO A 420 26.83 29.56 -3.17
N PRO A 421 26.25 30.76 -2.99
CA PRO A 421 26.77 31.97 -3.61
C PRO A 421 28.20 32.28 -3.18
#